data_AF-A0A524BK08-F1
#
_entry.id   AF-A0A524BK08-F1
#
_cell.length_a   1.000
_cell.length_b   1.000
_cell.length_c   1.000
_cell.angle_alpha   90.00
_cell.angle_beta   90.00
_cell.angle_gamma   90.00
#
_symmetry.space_group_name_H-M   'P 1'
#
loop_
_entity.id
_entity.type
_entity.pdbx_description
1 polymer ?
#
loop_
_entity_poly.entity_id
_entity_poly.type
_entity_poly.pdbx_seq_one_letter_code
_entity_poly.pdbx_strand_id
1 'polypeptide(L)'
;LIITAAADIDLAIKDLVKSAFGHAGQKCSAASLAIVEASVYDDPSFRRRLADAVRSQRVGWAEDPATIIGPVISAPTGNLERALTTLEPGETWLVDPKPLDESGRLWSPGVRWDVSPESWFHLTECFGPVLGVMRADNLDHAIELQNAPEYGLTGGIHSLDPREIDTWLERVQVGNAYVNRHITGAVVRRQPFGGWKRSSIGGGAKPGGPGHLSTYGTWRAPQLDPAYARTSFARAWRERFGVESDPSALRSERNILRYRPLDGVLVRMDDSVSEDAREILQAATVMSGTPVMWSLTSQESDEAMAARLGSMSIERLRLLAPASDALLRAAHDAGIAVVTAPVTDEGETELPHWLKEQSVSITRHRHGRLLD
;
A
#
# COMPACT_ATOMS: atom_id res chain seq x y z
N LEU A 1 5.63 5.97 7.98
CA LEU A 1 4.62 6.72 8.76
C LEU A 1 5.10 8.17 8.86
N ILE A 2 4.31 9.12 8.36
CA ILE A 2 4.61 10.55 8.39
C ILE A 2 4.22 11.12 9.75
N ILE A 3 5.04 11.99 10.33
CA ILE A 3 4.74 12.75 11.55
C ILE A 3 4.99 14.23 11.26
N THR A 4 3.91 15.03 11.26
CA THR A 4 3.99 16.48 11.00
C THR A 4 4.09 17.28 12.29
N ALA A 5 4.39 18.57 12.19
CA ALA A 5 4.41 19.51 13.31
C ALA A 5 3.05 19.62 14.03
N ALA A 6 1.95 19.37 13.33
CA ALA A 6 0.59 19.41 13.87
C ALA A 6 0.20 18.13 14.63
N ALA A 7 1.08 17.13 14.70
CA ALA A 7 0.79 15.85 15.35
C ALA A 7 0.74 15.95 16.89
N ASP A 8 0.00 15.03 17.50
CA ASP A 8 0.28 14.63 18.88
C ASP A 8 1.50 13.71 18.90
N ILE A 9 2.62 14.24 19.39
CA ILE A 9 3.91 13.55 19.36
C ILE A 9 3.92 12.29 20.25
N ASP A 10 3.21 12.28 21.39
CA ASP A 10 3.16 11.11 22.27
C ASP A 10 2.40 9.96 21.62
N LEU A 11 1.24 10.27 21.04
CA LEU A 11 0.45 9.28 20.30
C LEU A 11 1.19 8.80 19.05
N ALA A 12 1.84 9.71 18.32
CA ALA A 12 2.62 9.37 17.14
C ALA A 12 3.77 8.40 17.46
N ILE A 13 4.55 8.67 18.52
CA ILE A 13 5.64 7.77 18.95
C ILE A 13 5.07 6.42 19.39
N LYS A 14 3.99 6.40 20.18
CA LYS A 14 3.36 5.17 20.64
C LYS A 14 2.92 4.28 19.47
N ASP A 15 2.22 4.87 18.51
CA ASP A 15 1.72 4.15 17.34
C ASP A 15 2.84 3.75 16.37
N LEU A 16 3.89 4.57 16.25
CA LEU A 16 5.09 4.26 15.48
C LEU A 16 5.83 3.03 16.05
N VAL A 17 6.13 3.04 17.36
CA VAL A 17 6.81 1.92 18.05
C VAL A 17 5.98 0.63 17.93
N LYS A 18 4.67 0.72 18.15
CA LYS A 18 3.77 -0.42 17.99
C LYS A 18 3.77 -0.97 16.56
N SER A 19 3.77 -0.08 15.56
CA SER A 19 3.77 -0.46 14.14
C SER A 19 5.11 -1.03 13.70
N ALA A 20 6.23 -0.50 14.19
CA ALA A 20 7.57 -0.91 13.81
C ALA A 20 7.95 -2.27 14.41
N PHE A 21 7.66 -2.49 15.71
CA PHE A 21 8.25 -3.61 16.45
C PHE A 21 7.27 -4.69 16.90
N GLY A 22 5.96 -4.49 16.74
CA GLY A 22 4.99 -5.55 17.04
C GLY A 22 5.25 -6.79 16.17
N HIS A 23 5.39 -7.97 16.80
CA HIS A 23 5.89 -9.20 16.15
C HIS A 23 7.33 -9.08 15.60
N ALA A 24 8.17 -8.32 16.28
CA ALA A 24 9.55 -8.03 15.87
C ALA A 24 9.65 -7.45 14.46
N GLY A 25 8.66 -6.67 14.02
CA GLY A 25 8.64 -6.09 12.67
C GLY A 25 8.42 -7.10 11.53
N GLN A 26 8.12 -8.37 11.83
CA GLN A 26 7.84 -9.43 10.85
C GLN A 26 6.40 -9.35 10.34
N LYS A 27 6.04 -8.19 9.81
CA LYS A 27 4.73 -7.93 9.22
C LYS A 27 4.95 -7.17 7.93
N CYS A 28 4.22 -7.56 6.89
CA CYS A 28 4.14 -6.78 5.66
C CYS A 28 3.58 -5.36 5.87
N SER A 29 2.86 -5.13 6.98
CA SER A 29 2.35 -3.81 7.38
C SER A 29 3.24 -3.05 8.39
N ALA A 30 4.41 -3.58 8.74
CA ALA A 30 5.27 -2.95 9.72
C ALA A 30 5.70 -1.55 9.28
N ALA A 31 5.84 -0.63 10.23
CA ALA A 31 6.42 0.68 9.95
C ALA A 31 7.95 0.58 9.95
N SER A 32 8.54 0.27 8.80
CA SER A 32 10.01 0.30 8.64
C SER A 32 10.59 1.71 8.59
N LEU A 33 9.77 2.72 8.25
CA LEU A 33 10.20 4.11 8.12
C LEU A 33 9.30 5.06 8.90
N ALA A 34 9.92 5.97 9.64
CA ALA A 34 9.33 7.20 10.16
C ALA A 34 9.85 8.37 9.32
N ILE A 35 8.95 9.15 8.73
CA ILE A 35 9.30 10.34 7.95
C ILE A 35 8.79 11.54 8.75
N VAL A 36 9.72 12.31 9.30
CA VAL A 36 9.41 13.30 10.33
C VAL A 36 9.70 14.69 9.78
N GLU A 37 8.72 15.58 9.90
CA GLU A 37 8.87 16.97 9.46
C GLU A 37 9.98 17.66 10.27
N ALA A 38 10.74 18.51 9.58
CA ALA A 38 11.92 19.22 10.07
C ALA A 38 11.78 19.73 11.50
N SER A 39 10.73 20.48 11.83
CA SER A 39 10.57 21.07 13.16
C SER A 39 10.41 20.04 14.28
N VAL A 40 9.85 18.86 13.99
CA VAL A 40 9.72 17.75 14.94
C VAL A 40 11.00 16.93 14.98
N TYR A 41 11.62 16.68 13.83
CA TYR A 41 12.88 15.93 13.72
C TYR A 41 14.03 16.64 14.43
N ASP A 42 14.13 17.95 14.22
CA ASP A 42 15.19 18.81 14.75
C ASP A 42 14.97 19.12 16.25
N ASP A 43 13.80 18.84 16.82
CA ASP A 43 13.56 18.94 18.26
C ASP A 43 14.23 17.76 19.02
N PRO A 44 15.22 18.03 19.88
CA PRO A 44 15.89 17.00 20.67
C PRO A 44 14.93 16.21 21.58
N SER A 45 13.77 16.77 21.93
CA SER A 45 12.76 16.11 22.75
C SER A 45 12.13 14.91 22.03
N PHE A 46 11.84 15.02 20.73
CA PHE A 46 11.30 13.94 19.92
C PHE A 46 12.28 12.76 19.88
N ARG A 47 13.54 13.04 19.53
CA ARG A 47 14.61 12.05 19.48
C ARG A 47 14.77 11.30 20.80
N ARG A 48 14.76 12.01 21.93
CA ARG A 48 14.84 11.38 23.27
C ARG A 48 13.63 10.49 23.58
N ARG A 49 12.42 11.00 23.35
CA ARG A 49 11.16 10.27 23.63
C ARG A 49 11.02 9.02 22.79
N LEU A 50 11.40 9.08 21.51
CA LEU A 50 11.42 7.91 20.64
C LEU A 50 12.41 6.85 21.16
N ALA A 51 13.65 7.26 21.49
CA ALA A 51 14.65 6.34 22.01
C ALA A 51 14.21 5.67 23.31
N ASP A 52 13.59 6.42 24.22
CA ASP A 52 13.08 5.91 25.49
C ASP A 52 11.93 4.90 25.29
N ALA A 53 10.97 5.24 24.43
CA ALA A 53 9.85 4.36 24.10
C ALA A 53 10.31 3.02 23.47
N VAL A 54 11.35 3.06 22.63
CA VAL A 54 11.94 1.88 22.00
C VAL A 54 12.71 1.03 23.02
N ARG A 55 13.57 1.64 23.84
CA ARG A 55 14.37 0.93 24.86
C ARG A 55 13.52 0.31 25.96
N SER A 56 12.34 0.86 26.20
CA SER A 56 11.38 0.35 27.18
C SER A 56 10.65 -0.92 26.72
N GLN A 57 10.82 -1.36 25.47
CA GLN A 57 10.16 -2.57 24.98
C GLN A 57 10.82 -3.83 25.55
N ARG A 58 10.02 -4.71 26.19
CA ARG A 58 10.50 -6.00 26.67
C ARG A 58 10.54 -7.02 25.55
N VAL A 59 11.73 -7.49 25.23
CA VAL A 59 11.97 -8.56 24.26
C VAL A 59 12.12 -9.88 25.00
N GLY A 60 11.53 -10.94 24.45
CA GLY A 60 11.63 -12.27 25.05
C GLY A 60 10.92 -13.33 24.23
N TRP A 61 10.89 -14.55 24.78
CA TRP A 61 10.15 -15.67 24.22
C TRP A 61 8.65 -15.53 24.50
N ALA A 62 7.81 -16.11 23.63
CA ALA A 62 6.36 -15.90 23.67
C ALA A 62 5.68 -16.54 24.90
N GLU A 63 6.35 -17.49 25.55
CA GLU A 63 5.90 -18.17 26.76
C GLU A 63 5.99 -17.28 28.00
N ASP A 64 6.82 -16.22 27.98
CA ASP A 64 6.87 -15.22 29.05
C ASP A 64 5.74 -14.19 28.83
N PRO A 65 4.74 -14.10 29.72
CA PRO A 65 3.59 -13.22 29.53
C PRO A 65 3.93 -11.72 29.57
N ALA A 66 5.14 -11.36 30.00
CA ALA A 66 5.59 -9.98 29.99
C ALA A 66 6.36 -9.60 28.72
N THR A 67 6.61 -10.55 27.81
CA THR A 67 7.16 -10.28 26.48
C THR A 67 6.23 -9.39 25.66
N ILE A 68 6.77 -8.30 25.11
CA ILE A 68 6.06 -7.40 24.18
C ILE A 68 6.51 -7.64 22.74
N ILE A 69 7.81 -7.90 22.55
CA ILE A 69 8.41 -8.19 21.25
C ILE A 69 8.96 -9.62 21.30
N GLY A 70 8.40 -10.49 20.46
CA GLY A 70 8.85 -11.87 20.32
C GLY A 70 10.16 -12.03 19.53
N PRO A 71 10.63 -13.27 19.32
CA PRO A 71 11.80 -13.56 18.49
C PRO A 71 11.54 -13.33 16.99
N VAL A 72 12.61 -13.15 16.22
CA VAL A 72 12.56 -13.41 14.78
C VAL A 72 12.42 -14.91 14.51
N ILE A 73 11.82 -15.28 13.37
CA ILE A 73 11.46 -16.66 13.07
C ILE A 73 12.70 -17.56 12.90
N SER A 74 13.78 -17.01 12.37
CA SER A 74 15.08 -17.65 12.18
C SER A 74 16.21 -16.65 12.40
N ALA A 75 17.45 -17.12 12.51
CA ALA A 75 18.60 -16.24 12.56
C ALA A 75 18.60 -15.26 11.36
N PRO A 76 18.85 -13.95 11.58
CA PRO A 76 18.94 -12.97 10.52
C PRO A 76 19.93 -13.36 9.43
N THR A 77 19.54 -13.17 8.17
CA THR A 77 20.43 -13.28 7.01
C THR A 77 20.10 -12.18 6.00
N GLY A 78 21.00 -11.92 5.05
CA GLY A 78 20.74 -11.02 3.91
C GLY A 78 20.34 -9.61 4.35
N ASN A 79 19.16 -9.14 3.89
CA ASN A 79 18.67 -7.80 4.19
C ASN A 79 18.47 -7.56 5.69
N LEU A 80 17.97 -8.55 6.43
CA LEU A 80 17.72 -8.38 7.87
C LEU A 80 19.02 -8.30 8.66
N GLU A 81 19.99 -9.15 8.35
CA GLU A 81 21.31 -9.13 9.00
C GLU A 81 22.01 -7.78 8.75
N ARG A 82 22.03 -7.31 7.50
CA ARG A 82 22.54 -5.98 7.13
C ARG A 82 21.79 -4.88 7.89
N ALA A 83 20.47 -4.98 7.98
CA ALA A 83 19.62 -4.03 8.68
C ALA A 83 19.90 -3.97 10.19
N LEU A 84 20.38 -5.05 10.79
CA LEU A 84 20.71 -5.10 12.22
C LEU A 84 22.15 -4.74 12.51
N THR A 85 23.07 -4.82 11.56
CA THR A 85 24.52 -4.79 11.87
C THR A 85 25.30 -3.68 11.19
N THR A 86 24.82 -3.11 10.08
CA THR A 86 25.60 -2.15 9.28
C THR A 86 24.81 -0.88 8.97
N LEU A 87 25.39 0.29 9.22
CA LEU A 87 24.82 1.60 8.86
C LEU A 87 25.35 2.09 7.51
N GLU A 88 24.53 2.84 6.78
CA GLU A 88 24.98 3.56 5.58
C GLU A 88 25.74 4.85 5.97
N PRO A 89 26.56 5.44 5.08
CA PRO A 89 27.23 6.70 5.35
C PRO A 89 26.27 7.81 5.79
N GLY A 90 26.56 8.46 6.92
CA GLY A 90 25.72 9.50 7.51
C GLY A 90 24.69 8.99 8.51
N GLU A 91 24.32 7.71 8.46
CA GLU A 91 23.40 7.13 9.44
C GLU A 91 24.08 6.92 10.80
N THR A 92 23.29 7.01 11.88
CA THR A 92 23.72 6.66 13.24
C THR A 92 22.66 5.80 13.95
N TRP A 93 23.08 5.00 14.93
CA TRP A 93 22.14 4.30 15.79
C TRP A 93 21.58 5.26 16.85
N LEU A 94 20.29 5.56 16.79
CA LEU A 94 19.57 6.14 17.93
C LEU A 94 19.38 5.09 19.03
N VAL A 95 19.03 3.87 18.62
CA VAL A 95 19.00 2.67 19.47
C VAL A 95 19.71 1.55 18.70
N ASP A 96 20.76 1.01 19.29
CA ASP A 96 21.60 -0.02 18.69
C ASP A 96 20.98 -1.41 18.95
N PRO A 97 20.63 -2.18 17.89
CA PRO A 97 20.08 -3.53 18.03
C PRO A 97 21.17 -4.52 18.47
N LYS A 98 20.80 -5.48 19.33
CA LYS A 98 21.74 -6.46 19.88
C LYS A 98 21.11 -7.85 19.92
N PRO A 99 21.87 -8.92 19.63
CA PRO A 99 21.44 -10.26 19.98
C PRO A 99 21.33 -10.36 21.51
N LEU A 100 20.28 -11.00 21.99
CA LEU A 100 19.96 -11.08 23.42
C LEU A 100 20.24 -12.47 24.02
N ASP A 101 20.44 -13.47 23.17
CA ASP A 101 20.76 -14.84 23.58
C ASP A 101 21.59 -15.56 22.50
N GLU A 102 21.97 -16.81 22.80
CA GLU A 102 22.75 -17.67 21.91
C GLU A 102 21.91 -18.27 20.77
N SER A 103 20.58 -18.09 20.77
CA SER A 103 19.71 -18.64 19.73
C SER A 103 19.87 -17.93 18.38
N GLY A 104 20.41 -16.70 18.39
CA GLY A 104 20.48 -15.82 17.24
C GLY A 104 19.14 -15.23 16.81
N ARG A 105 18.04 -15.53 17.53
CA ARG A 105 16.67 -15.15 17.18
C ARG A 105 16.08 -14.05 18.06
N LEU A 106 16.57 -13.87 19.29
CA LEU A 106 16.18 -12.72 20.10
C LEU A 106 17.09 -11.54 19.80
N TRP A 107 16.48 -10.46 19.32
CA TRP A 107 17.16 -9.20 19.00
C TRP A 107 16.44 -8.04 19.66
N SER A 108 17.18 -7.13 20.30
CA SER A 108 16.63 -5.85 20.72
C SER A 108 16.26 -4.99 19.49
N PRO A 109 15.26 -4.10 19.61
CA PRO A 109 14.92 -3.19 18.53
C PRO A 109 16.09 -2.26 18.16
N GLY A 110 16.22 -1.96 16.86
CA GLY A 110 17.16 -1.00 16.31
C GLY A 110 16.44 0.23 15.73
N VAL A 111 17.04 1.41 15.89
CA VAL A 111 16.56 2.65 15.26
C VAL A 111 17.72 3.35 14.57
N ARG A 112 17.68 3.37 13.24
CA ARG A 112 18.58 4.13 12.37
C ARG A 112 18.11 5.57 12.29
N TRP A 113 19.02 6.49 12.52
CA TRP A 113 18.80 7.93 12.43
C TRP A 113 19.53 8.47 11.20
N ASP A 114 19.01 9.54 10.59
CA ASP A 114 19.51 10.13 9.34
C ASP A 114 19.46 9.17 8.13
N VAL A 115 18.42 8.34 8.02
CA VAL A 115 18.20 7.52 6.81
C VAL A 115 17.96 8.46 5.63
N SER A 116 18.83 8.37 4.63
CA SER A 116 18.78 9.26 3.48
C SER A 116 17.74 8.81 2.44
N PRO A 117 17.12 9.74 1.69
CA PRO A 117 16.32 9.42 0.51
C PRO A 117 17.11 8.53 -0.46
N GLU A 118 16.39 7.63 -1.12
CA GLU A 118 16.93 6.63 -2.07
C GLU A 118 18.04 5.70 -1.53
N SER A 119 18.35 5.74 -0.22
CA SER A 119 19.32 4.83 0.37
C SER A 119 18.82 3.38 0.34
N TRP A 120 19.74 2.43 0.57
CA TRP A 120 19.39 1.02 0.65
C TRP A 120 18.26 0.76 1.66
N PHE A 121 18.32 1.33 2.87
CA PHE A 121 17.31 1.10 3.90
C PHE A 121 15.97 1.78 3.57
N HIS A 122 15.98 2.91 2.86
CA HIS A 122 14.75 3.57 2.40
C HIS A 122 13.96 2.70 1.41
N LEU A 123 14.66 2.00 0.51
CA LEU A 123 14.03 1.27 -0.59
C LEU A 123 13.90 -0.25 -0.35
N THR A 124 14.41 -0.78 0.77
CA THR A 124 14.47 -2.22 1.04
C THR A 124 13.65 -2.61 2.27
N GLU A 125 12.73 -3.55 2.12
CA GLU A 125 12.08 -4.20 3.26
C GLU A 125 13.03 -5.21 3.93
N CYS A 126 13.25 -5.06 5.23
CA CYS A 126 14.14 -5.92 6.00
C CYS A 126 13.41 -6.96 6.87
N PHE A 127 12.09 -6.83 7.04
CA PHE A 127 11.24 -7.80 7.74
C PHE A 127 11.71 -8.19 9.16
N GLY A 128 12.11 -7.18 9.95
CA GLY A 128 12.56 -7.40 11.33
C GLY A 128 12.54 -6.13 12.18
N PRO A 129 13.11 -6.15 13.40
CA PRO A 129 12.86 -5.13 14.42
C PRO A 129 13.74 -3.90 14.24
N VAL A 130 13.73 -3.31 13.04
CA VAL A 130 14.55 -2.13 12.68
C VAL A 130 13.65 -1.04 12.11
N LEU A 131 13.75 0.16 12.68
CA LEU A 131 13.10 1.38 12.21
C LEU A 131 14.14 2.34 11.65
N GLY A 132 13.86 2.94 10.49
CA GLY A 132 14.61 4.07 9.94
C GLY A 132 13.88 5.37 10.17
N VAL A 133 14.59 6.42 10.56
CA VAL A 133 14.04 7.77 10.70
C VAL A 133 14.64 8.67 9.63
N MET A 134 13.77 9.26 8.83
CA MET A 134 14.08 10.21 7.76
C MET A 134 13.57 11.59 8.15
N ARG A 135 14.32 12.62 7.78
CA ARG A 135 13.90 14.02 7.91
C ARG A 135 13.25 14.47 6.61
N ALA A 136 12.07 15.09 6.69
CA ALA A 136 11.42 15.75 5.57
C ALA A 136 11.29 17.26 5.84
N ASP A 137 11.45 18.09 4.82
CA ASP A 137 11.41 19.55 5.01
C ASP A 137 9.99 20.07 5.25
N ASN A 138 8.99 19.39 4.70
CA ASN A 138 7.57 19.70 4.82
C ASN A 138 6.74 18.47 4.42
N LEU A 139 5.41 18.58 4.47
CA LEU A 139 4.48 17.51 4.12
C LEU A 139 4.65 17.01 2.67
N ASP A 140 4.87 17.91 1.71
CA ASP A 140 5.00 17.53 0.30
C ASP A 140 6.22 16.62 0.08
N HIS A 141 7.37 17.04 0.60
CA HIS A 141 8.58 16.23 0.60
C HIS A 141 8.36 14.91 1.35
N ALA A 142 7.64 14.91 2.48
CA ALA A 142 7.35 13.69 3.24
C ALA A 142 6.51 12.67 2.43
N ILE A 143 5.52 13.14 1.66
CA ILE A 143 4.70 12.30 0.78
C ILE A 143 5.53 11.73 -0.36
N GLU A 144 6.42 12.53 -0.95
CA GLU A 144 7.35 12.07 -2.00
C GLU A 144 8.25 10.94 -1.49
N LEU A 145 8.88 11.12 -0.32
CA LEU A 145 9.66 10.07 0.33
C LEU A 145 8.81 8.82 0.61
N GLN A 146 7.59 8.98 1.13
CA GLN A 146 6.72 7.84 1.43
C GLN A 146 6.31 7.05 0.17
N ASN A 147 6.14 7.73 -0.96
CA ASN A 147 5.72 7.12 -2.22
C ASN A 147 6.89 6.60 -3.07
N ALA A 148 8.14 6.94 -2.73
CA ALA A 148 9.32 6.55 -3.51
C ALA A 148 9.59 5.04 -3.57
N PRO A 149 9.38 4.24 -2.49
CA PRO A 149 9.51 2.80 -2.58
C PRO A 149 8.58 2.18 -3.63
N GLU A 150 9.02 1.08 -4.25
CA GLU A 150 8.22 0.31 -5.22
C GLU A 150 7.02 -0.42 -4.58
N TYR A 151 6.82 -0.25 -3.27
CA TYR A 151 5.77 -0.88 -2.48
C TYR A 151 4.72 0.16 -2.07
N GLY A 152 3.47 -0.30 -1.94
CA GLY A 152 2.32 0.53 -1.60
C GLY A 152 1.34 -0.21 -0.71
N LEU A 153 1.81 -0.91 0.33
CA LEU A 153 0.95 -1.74 1.18
C LEU A 153 0.21 -0.92 2.24
N THR A 154 0.92 -0.48 3.28
CA THR A 154 0.37 0.36 4.34
C THR A 154 1.13 1.66 4.46
N GLY A 155 0.41 2.75 4.72
CA GLY A 155 0.99 4.05 5.04
C GLY A 155 0.14 4.76 6.06
N GLY A 156 0.75 5.67 6.82
CA GLY A 156 -0.01 6.49 7.73
C GLY A 156 0.60 7.85 7.98
N ILE A 157 -0.23 8.75 8.46
CA ILE A 157 0.12 10.11 8.87
C ILE A 157 -0.38 10.35 10.30
N HIS A 158 0.45 10.99 11.11
CA HIS A 158 0.02 11.68 12.31
C HIS A 158 0.05 13.19 12.04
N SER A 159 -1.11 13.82 12.13
CA SER A 159 -1.35 15.26 12.02
C SER A 159 -2.73 15.56 12.61
N LEU A 160 -2.88 16.67 13.32
CA LEU A 160 -4.19 17.16 13.76
C LEU A 160 -4.75 18.25 12.83
N ASP A 161 -4.03 18.62 11.77
CA ASP A 161 -4.50 19.58 10.77
C ASP A 161 -5.30 18.83 9.68
N PRO A 162 -6.61 19.10 9.54
CA PRO A 162 -7.43 18.44 8.51
C PRO A 162 -6.92 18.70 7.09
N ARG A 163 -6.30 19.87 6.82
CA ARG A 163 -5.79 20.21 5.49
C ARG A 163 -4.60 19.34 5.10
N GLU A 164 -3.73 19.03 6.07
CA GLU A 164 -2.60 18.12 5.88
C GLU A 164 -3.09 16.68 5.67
N ILE A 165 -4.10 16.26 6.44
CA ILE A 165 -4.72 14.94 6.30
C ILE A 165 -5.35 14.79 4.91
N ASP A 166 -6.12 15.79 4.44
CA ASP A 166 -6.76 15.76 3.13
C ASP A 166 -5.70 15.70 2.01
N THR A 167 -4.69 16.56 2.08
CA THR A 167 -3.56 16.56 1.12
C THR A 167 -2.86 15.20 1.08
N TRP A 168 -2.63 14.59 2.24
CA TRP A 168 -2.01 13.27 2.35
C TRP A 168 -2.91 12.18 1.75
N LEU A 169 -4.21 12.18 2.08
CA LEU A 169 -5.17 11.20 1.57
C LEU A 169 -5.36 11.27 0.05
N GLU A 170 -5.18 12.45 -0.54
CA GLU A 170 -5.26 12.62 -2.00
C GLU A 170 -4.03 12.05 -2.73
N ARG A 171 -2.85 12.16 -2.12
CA ARG A 171 -1.56 11.90 -2.78
C ARG A 171 -0.86 10.61 -2.36
N VAL A 172 -1.21 10.03 -1.22
CA VAL A 172 -0.55 8.81 -0.73
C VAL A 172 -0.86 7.61 -1.63
N GLN A 173 0.19 6.87 -1.99
CA GLN A 173 0.11 5.71 -2.88
C GLN A 173 0.19 4.38 -2.12
N VAL A 174 -0.78 4.16 -1.23
CA VAL A 174 -0.89 2.92 -0.45
C VAL A 174 -2.29 2.33 -0.53
N GLY A 175 -2.38 1.00 -0.49
CA GLY A 175 -3.67 0.32 -0.43
C GLY A 175 -4.37 0.48 0.91
N ASN A 176 -3.64 0.57 2.02
CA ASN A 176 -4.19 0.74 3.36
C ASN A 176 -3.60 2.00 4.02
N ALA A 177 -4.41 3.05 4.09
CA ALA A 177 -4.07 4.35 4.65
C ALA A 177 -4.61 4.49 6.08
N TYR A 178 -3.80 5.01 7.00
CA TYR A 178 -4.19 5.20 8.40
C TYR A 178 -3.85 6.61 8.89
N VAL A 179 -4.78 7.24 9.59
CA VAL A 179 -4.64 8.61 10.11
C VAL A 179 -4.75 8.61 11.63
N ASN A 180 -3.73 9.16 12.30
CA ASN A 180 -3.63 9.29 13.76
C ASN A 180 -3.81 7.96 14.51
N ARG A 181 -3.12 6.92 14.02
CA ARG A 181 -3.10 5.57 14.58
C ARG A 181 -1.97 4.73 13.98
N HIS A 182 -1.66 3.61 14.62
CA HIS A 182 -0.78 2.56 14.07
C HIS A 182 -1.31 1.99 12.75
N ILE A 183 -0.39 1.55 11.88
CA ILE A 183 -0.65 1.09 10.51
C ILE A 183 -0.77 -0.44 10.36
N THR A 184 -0.70 -1.16 11.48
CA THR A 184 -0.78 -2.64 11.53
C THR A 184 -2.12 -3.09 12.15
N GLY A 185 -2.42 -4.39 12.05
CA GLY A 185 -3.58 -4.97 12.73
C GLY A 185 -4.92 -4.69 12.04
N ALA A 186 -4.91 -4.71 10.70
CA ALA A 186 -6.11 -4.59 9.90
C ALA A 186 -7.18 -5.61 10.32
N VAL A 187 -8.41 -5.15 10.52
CA VAL A 187 -9.55 -5.96 10.92
C VAL A 187 -10.45 -6.20 9.71
N VAL A 188 -10.82 -7.46 9.48
CA VAL A 188 -11.72 -7.87 8.38
C VAL A 188 -12.95 -6.95 8.31
N ARG A 189 -13.34 -6.57 7.09
CA ARG A 189 -14.45 -5.66 6.77
C ARG A 189 -14.29 -4.21 7.24
N ARG A 190 -13.51 -3.92 8.29
CA ARG A 190 -13.19 -2.53 8.68
C ARG A 190 -12.07 -1.98 7.80
N GLN A 191 -10.96 -2.70 7.73
CA GLN A 191 -9.83 -2.36 6.86
C GLN A 191 -9.51 -3.56 5.97
N PRO A 192 -10.31 -3.85 4.93
CA PRO A 192 -9.89 -4.80 3.89
C PRO A 192 -8.41 -4.57 3.53
N PHE A 193 -7.64 -5.63 3.43
CA PHE A 193 -6.18 -5.53 3.47
C PHE A 193 -5.56 -5.94 2.14
N GLY A 194 -4.70 -5.09 1.58
CA GLY A 194 -3.99 -5.36 0.32
C GLY A 194 -3.29 -4.10 -0.19
N GLY A 195 -2.20 -4.27 -0.93
CA GLY A 195 -1.36 -3.15 -1.37
C GLY A 195 -1.52 -2.78 -2.83
N TRP A 196 -0.86 -1.70 -3.21
CA TRP A 196 -0.62 -1.30 -4.60
C TRP A 196 0.84 -1.56 -4.99
N LYS A 197 1.20 -1.28 -6.24
CA LYS A 197 2.55 -1.48 -6.77
C LYS A 197 3.03 -2.93 -6.54
N ARG A 198 4.29 -3.14 -6.16
CA ARG A 198 4.88 -4.47 -5.90
C ARG A 198 4.36 -5.16 -4.64
N SER A 199 3.50 -4.51 -3.86
CA SER A 199 2.86 -5.13 -2.68
C SER A 199 1.70 -6.06 -3.02
N SER A 200 1.33 -6.18 -4.30
CA SER A 200 0.28 -7.08 -4.77
C SER A 200 0.66 -7.64 -6.15
N ILE A 201 0.21 -8.86 -6.44
CA ILE A 201 0.26 -9.46 -7.77
C ILE A 201 -1.18 -9.81 -8.18
N GLY A 202 -1.58 -9.42 -9.39
CA GLY A 202 -2.92 -9.70 -9.94
C GLY A 202 -3.94 -8.58 -9.73
N GLY A 203 -5.23 -8.93 -9.70
CA GLY A 203 -6.35 -7.98 -9.74
C GLY A 203 -6.51 -7.06 -8.51
N GLY A 204 -5.79 -7.32 -7.41
CA GLY A 204 -5.70 -6.39 -6.28
C GLY A 204 -6.96 -6.23 -5.42
N ALA A 205 -7.96 -7.11 -5.56
CA ALA A 205 -9.12 -7.13 -4.65
C ALA A 205 -8.67 -7.55 -3.24
N LYS A 206 -9.07 -6.77 -2.23
CA LYS A 206 -8.55 -6.93 -0.86
C LYS A 206 -9.21 -8.09 -0.12
N PRO A 207 -8.44 -9.06 0.42
CA PRO A 207 -8.92 -9.95 1.46
C PRO A 207 -9.71 -9.24 2.56
N GLY A 208 -10.82 -9.86 2.96
CA GLY A 208 -11.76 -9.27 3.93
C GLY A 208 -12.60 -8.10 3.39
N GLY A 209 -12.50 -7.80 2.09
CA GLY A 209 -13.33 -6.84 1.36
C GLY A 209 -14.40 -7.52 0.49
N PRO A 210 -15.36 -6.72 -0.03
CA PRO A 210 -16.52 -7.24 -0.75
C PRO A 210 -16.20 -7.82 -2.13
N GLY A 211 -15.07 -7.43 -2.76
CA GLY A 211 -14.68 -7.92 -4.09
C GLY A 211 -13.91 -9.24 -4.10
N HIS A 212 -13.43 -9.72 -2.93
CA HIS A 212 -12.44 -10.78 -2.88
C HIS A 212 -12.97 -12.14 -3.35
N LEU A 213 -14.21 -12.51 -3.00
CA LEU A 213 -14.76 -13.80 -3.41
C LEU A 213 -14.94 -13.90 -4.93
N SER A 214 -15.25 -12.79 -5.59
CA SER A 214 -15.48 -12.75 -7.04
C SER A 214 -14.21 -13.07 -7.86
N THR A 215 -13.02 -13.02 -7.24
CA THR A 215 -11.75 -13.34 -7.92
C THR A 215 -11.49 -14.84 -8.05
N TYR A 216 -12.25 -15.69 -7.35
CA TYR A 216 -12.11 -17.16 -7.42
C TYR A 216 -12.96 -17.81 -8.52
N GLY A 217 -13.61 -17.00 -9.36
CA GLY A 217 -14.45 -17.46 -10.47
C GLY A 217 -14.15 -16.72 -11.77
N THR A 218 -14.81 -17.14 -12.85
CA THR A 218 -14.82 -16.43 -14.13
C THR A 218 -16.23 -15.96 -14.44
N TRP A 219 -16.36 -14.69 -14.82
CA TRP A 219 -17.64 -14.06 -15.14
C TRP A 219 -17.73 -13.89 -16.66
N ARG A 220 -18.92 -14.16 -17.23
CA ARG A 220 -19.19 -14.07 -18.67
C ARG A 220 -20.59 -13.52 -18.88
N ALA A 221 -20.71 -12.55 -19.78
CA ALA A 221 -22.01 -12.13 -20.30
C ALA A 221 -22.47 -13.17 -21.34
N PRO A 222 -23.74 -13.61 -21.33
CA PRO A 222 -24.29 -14.46 -22.39
C PRO A 222 -24.23 -13.81 -23.78
N GLN A 223 -24.46 -12.49 -23.81
CA GLN A 223 -24.37 -11.62 -24.97
C GLN A 223 -23.90 -10.25 -24.49
N LEU A 224 -23.07 -9.57 -25.28
CA LEU A 224 -22.63 -8.21 -24.99
C LEU A 224 -23.65 -7.19 -25.51
N ASP A 225 -24.06 -6.25 -24.66
CA ASP A 225 -24.89 -5.10 -25.05
C ASP A 225 -24.24 -3.79 -24.55
N PRO A 226 -23.65 -2.97 -25.46
CA PRO A 226 -23.04 -1.69 -25.09
C PRO A 226 -24.02 -0.68 -24.46
N ALA A 227 -25.30 -0.71 -24.82
CA ALA A 227 -26.30 0.17 -24.24
C ALA A 227 -26.65 -0.24 -22.80
N TYR A 228 -26.78 -1.55 -22.56
CA TYR A 228 -26.90 -2.09 -21.21
C TYR A 228 -25.67 -1.76 -20.36
N ALA A 229 -24.46 -1.95 -20.89
CA ALA A 229 -23.21 -1.67 -20.19
C ALA A 229 -23.14 -0.26 -19.61
N ARG A 230 -23.49 0.76 -20.41
CA ARG A 230 -23.53 2.16 -19.94
C ARG A 230 -24.46 2.35 -18.74
N THR A 231 -25.62 1.68 -18.76
CA THR A 231 -26.60 1.73 -17.67
C THR A 231 -26.11 0.99 -16.43
N SER A 232 -25.56 -0.22 -16.61
CA SER A 232 -25.01 -1.05 -15.55
C SER A 232 -23.82 -0.37 -14.86
N PHE A 233 -22.91 0.22 -15.63
CA PHE A 233 -21.73 0.93 -15.12
C PHE A 233 -22.14 2.17 -14.32
N ALA A 234 -23.12 2.94 -14.81
CA ALA A 234 -23.64 4.10 -14.09
C ALA A 234 -24.32 3.72 -12.76
N ARG A 235 -24.98 2.56 -12.71
CA ARG A 235 -25.54 2.00 -11.46
C ARG A 235 -24.43 1.60 -10.49
N ALA A 236 -23.49 0.76 -10.93
CA ALA A 236 -22.39 0.28 -10.10
C ALA A 236 -21.51 1.43 -9.58
N TRP A 237 -21.32 2.48 -10.38
CA TRP A 237 -20.62 3.69 -9.95
C TRP A 237 -21.38 4.42 -8.83
N ARG A 238 -22.69 4.64 -9.01
CA ARG A 238 -23.51 5.35 -8.01
C ARG A 238 -23.64 4.59 -6.69
N GLU A 239 -23.69 3.27 -6.76
CA GLU A 239 -23.98 2.41 -5.60
C GLU A 239 -22.73 1.93 -4.88
N ARG A 240 -21.59 1.81 -5.57
CA ARG A 240 -20.39 1.18 -5.02
C ARG A 240 -19.09 1.90 -5.34
N PHE A 241 -18.76 2.07 -6.62
CA PHE A 241 -17.39 2.45 -7.01
C PHE A 241 -17.11 3.96 -6.92
N GLY A 242 -18.14 4.79 -7.08
CA GLY A 242 -18.06 6.24 -6.99
C GLY A 242 -18.40 6.81 -5.60
N VAL A 243 -18.59 5.95 -4.59
CA VAL A 243 -18.95 6.35 -3.23
C VAL A 243 -17.98 5.77 -2.19
N GLU A 244 -17.74 6.52 -1.13
CA GLU A 244 -17.02 6.04 0.05
C GLU A 244 -17.96 5.21 0.94
N SER A 245 -17.54 4.01 1.33
CA SER A 245 -18.34 3.09 2.16
C SER A 245 -17.68 2.85 3.51
N ASP A 246 -18.38 3.15 4.62
CA ASP A 246 -17.96 2.74 5.97
C ASP A 246 -18.95 1.72 6.55
N PRO A 247 -18.73 0.41 6.29
CA PRO A 247 -19.64 -0.62 6.78
C PRO A 247 -19.51 -0.87 8.29
N SER A 248 -18.50 -0.29 8.95
CA SER A 248 -18.26 -0.48 10.38
C SER A 248 -19.02 0.51 11.25
N ALA A 249 -19.24 1.73 10.75
CA ALA A 249 -19.96 2.82 11.38
C ALA A 249 -19.57 3.05 12.86
N LEU A 250 -18.27 2.89 13.18
CA LEU A 250 -17.79 3.09 14.54
C LEU A 250 -17.76 4.57 14.90
N ARG A 251 -18.15 4.89 16.13
CA ARG A 251 -18.13 6.29 16.61
C ARG A 251 -16.71 6.84 16.73
N SER A 252 -15.78 6.02 17.20
CA SER A 252 -14.40 6.39 17.52
C SER A 252 -13.45 6.36 16.33
N GLU A 253 -13.86 5.79 15.20
CA GLU A 253 -12.99 5.44 14.09
C GLU A 253 -13.81 5.37 12.79
N ARG A 254 -13.40 6.15 11.79
CA ARG A 254 -13.99 6.07 10.45
C ARG A 254 -13.18 5.07 9.62
N ASN A 255 -13.84 4.13 8.95
CA ASN A 255 -13.21 3.05 8.20
C ASN A 255 -13.80 2.95 6.81
N ILE A 256 -13.19 3.68 5.90
CA ILE A 256 -13.69 3.88 4.55
C ILE A 256 -13.05 2.84 3.63
N LEU A 257 -13.88 2.14 2.86
CA LEU A 257 -13.48 1.52 1.62
C LEU A 257 -13.86 2.48 0.47
N ARG A 258 -12.88 2.79 -0.38
CA ARG A 258 -13.08 3.58 -1.59
C ARG A 258 -12.32 2.97 -2.76
N TYR A 259 -12.65 3.41 -3.97
CA TYR A 259 -12.02 2.98 -5.20
C TYR A 259 -11.32 4.17 -5.85
N ARG A 260 -10.12 3.95 -6.38
CA ARG A 260 -9.34 4.96 -7.11
C ARG A 260 -9.13 4.49 -8.55
N PRO A 261 -9.10 5.40 -9.53
CA PRO A 261 -8.71 5.04 -10.89
C PRO A 261 -7.30 4.44 -10.91
N LEU A 262 -7.06 3.46 -11.79
CA LEU A 262 -5.70 3.06 -12.12
C LEU A 262 -4.99 4.18 -12.90
N ASP A 263 -3.67 4.23 -12.77
CA ASP A 263 -2.80 5.21 -13.43
C ASP A 263 -2.71 4.94 -14.94
N GLY A 264 -2.92 3.69 -15.36
CA GLY A 264 -3.04 3.33 -16.77
C GLY A 264 -3.33 1.85 -17.01
N VAL A 265 -4.08 1.57 -18.09
CA VAL A 265 -4.36 0.22 -18.57
C VAL A 265 -3.98 0.12 -20.04
N LEU A 266 -3.21 -0.90 -20.40
CA LEU A 266 -2.97 -1.28 -21.79
C LEU A 266 -3.96 -2.39 -22.17
N VAL A 267 -4.82 -2.13 -23.15
CA VAL A 267 -5.68 -3.14 -23.77
C VAL A 267 -5.00 -3.67 -25.01
N ARG A 268 -4.74 -4.98 -25.04
CA ARG A 268 -4.14 -5.68 -26.18
C ARG A 268 -5.14 -6.64 -26.80
N MET A 269 -5.39 -6.49 -28.09
CA MET A 269 -6.42 -7.22 -28.81
C MET A 269 -5.98 -7.58 -30.23
N ASP A 270 -6.69 -8.51 -30.86
CA ASP A 270 -6.56 -8.81 -32.28
C ASP A 270 -7.76 -8.25 -33.07
N ASP A 271 -7.76 -8.47 -34.38
CA ASP A 271 -8.81 -8.00 -35.29
C ASP A 271 -10.13 -8.78 -35.15
N SER A 272 -10.17 -9.86 -34.35
CA SER A 272 -11.38 -10.66 -34.10
C SER A 272 -12.27 -10.11 -32.98
N VAL A 273 -11.74 -9.20 -32.14
CA VAL A 273 -12.50 -8.59 -31.06
C VAL A 273 -13.63 -7.71 -31.60
N SER A 274 -14.86 -7.99 -31.15
CA SER A 274 -16.07 -7.30 -31.62
C SER A 274 -16.09 -5.80 -31.29
N GLU A 275 -16.81 -5.04 -32.11
CA GLU A 275 -17.06 -3.61 -31.87
C GLU A 275 -17.78 -3.39 -30.53
N ASP A 276 -18.76 -4.23 -30.19
CA ASP A 276 -19.45 -4.18 -28.89
C ASP A 276 -18.48 -4.30 -27.71
N ALA A 277 -17.52 -5.22 -27.76
CA ALA A 277 -16.52 -5.37 -26.70
C ALA A 277 -15.65 -4.12 -26.56
N ARG A 278 -15.27 -3.50 -27.69
CA ARG A 278 -14.48 -2.25 -27.70
C ARG A 278 -15.29 -1.09 -27.11
N GLU A 279 -16.56 -0.95 -27.50
CA GLU A 279 -17.46 0.07 -26.95
C GLU A 279 -17.66 -0.09 -25.43
N ILE A 280 -17.82 -1.31 -24.95
CA ILE A 280 -17.99 -1.61 -23.52
C ILE A 280 -16.74 -1.20 -22.73
N LEU A 281 -15.55 -1.60 -23.19
CA LEU A 281 -14.31 -1.22 -22.52
C LEU A 281 -14.08 0.31 -22.58
N GLN A 282 -14.45 0.96 -23.68
CA GLN A 282 -14.43 2.43 -23.77
C GLN A 282 -15.43 3.09 -22.80
N ALA A 283 -16.60 2.50 -22.57
CA ALA A 283 -17.53 2.99 -21.57
C ALA A 283 -16.97 2.83 -20.14
N ALA A 284 -16.23 1.75 -19.87
CA ALA A 284 -15.60 1.51 -18.58
C ALA A 284 -14.47 2.53 -18.29
N THR A 285 -13.68 2.90 -19.30
CA THR A 285 -12.63 3.93 -19.16
C THR A 285 -13.21 5.30 -18.87
N VAL A 286 -14.29 5.67 -19.57
CA VAL A 286 -15.00 6.94 -19.33
C VAL A 286 -15.59 6.98 -17.92
N MET A 287 -16.19 5.87 -17.46
CA MET A 287 -16.79 5.82 -16.12
C MET A 287 -15.74 5.87 -15.01
N SER A 288 -14.64 5.13 -15.15
CA SER A 288 -13.58 5.04 -14.14
C SER A 288 -12.62 6.24 -14.15
N GLY A 289 -12.51 6.95 -15.28
CA GLY A 289 -11.49 7.98 -15.49
C GLY A 289 -10.08 7.42 -15.69
N THR A 290 -9.93 6.10 -15.87
CA THR A 290 -8.62 5.47 -16.03
C THR A 290 -8.06 5.69 -17.44
N PRO A 291 -6.82 6.20 -17.57
CA PRO A 291 -6.15 6.30 -18.86
C PRO A 291 -6.00 4.93 -19.53
N VAL A 292 -6.31 4.87 -20.83
CA VAL A 292 -6.24 3.64 -21.61
C VAL A 292 -5.32 3.80 -22.82
N MET A 293 -4.51 2.77 -23.07
CA MET A 293 -3.75 2.60 -24.29
C MET A 293 -4.26 1.36 -25.04
N TRP A 294 -4.42 1.47 -26.35
CA TRP A 294 -4.90 0.40 -27.20
C TRP A 294 -3.77 -0.10 -28.09
N SER A 295 -3.62 -1.42 -28.18
CA SER A 295 -2.62 -2.06 -29.03
C SER A 295 -3.23 -3.25 -29.77
N LEU A 296 -2.98 -3.30 -31.08
CA LEU A 296 -3.44 -4.36 -31.98
C LEU A 296 -2.28 -5.29 -32.32
N THR A 297 -2.50 -6.60 -32.23
CA THR A 297 -1.50 -7.61 -32.58
C THR A 297 -1.10 -7.57 -34.06
N SER A 298 -1.98 -7.06 -34.94
CA SER A 298 -1.70 -6.85 -36.36
C SER A 298 -0.80 -5.64 -36.64
N GLN A 299 -0.65 -4.72 -35.68
CA GLN A 299 0.17 -3.50 -35.82
C GLN A 299 1.50 -3.60 -35.06
N GLU A 300 1.54 -4.37 -33.97
CA GLU A 300 2.70 -4.50 -33.10
C GLU A 300 2.80 -5.93 -32.56
N SER A 301 3.95 -6.59 -32.77
CA SER A 301 4.17 -7.94 -32.26
C SER A 301 4.29 -7.97 -30.72
N ASP A 302 4.11 -9.14 -30.13
CA ASP A 302 4.26 -9.31 -28.68
C ASP A 302 5.70 -9.01 -28.22
N GLU A 303 6.70 -9.33 -29.02
CA GLU A 303 8.12 -9.05 -28.74
C GLU A 303 8.40 -7.55 -28.74
N ALA A 304 7.83 -6.82 -29.70
CA ALA A 304 7.96 -5.37 -29.77
C ALA A 304 7.28 -4.69 -28.56
N MET A 305 6.09 -5.17 -28.19
CA MET A 305 5.41 -4.70 -26.98
C MET A 305 6.21 -5.02 -25.72
N ALA A 306 6.69 -6.26 -25.58
CA ALA A 306 7.46 -6.72 -24.42
C ALA A 306 8.72 -5.86 -24.20
N ALA A 307 9.41 -5.47 -25.28
CA ALA A 307 10.62 -4.67 -25.22
C ALA A 307 10.42 -3.26 -24.62
N ARG A 308 9.20 -2.70 -24.67
CA ARG A 308 8.90 -1.37 -24.14
C ARG A 308 7.92 -1.37 -22.96
N LEU A 309 7.34 -2.51 -22.61
CA LEU A 309 6.31 -2.59 -21.58
C LEU A 309 6.78 -2.05 -20.22
N GLY A 310 8.03 -2.36 -19.84
CA GLY A 310 8.61 -1.93 -18.56
C GLY A 310 8.88 -0.44 -18.43
N SER A 311 8.87 0.34 -19.52
CA SER A 311 8.98 1.81 -19.47
C SER A 311 7.63 2.52 -19.51
N MET A 312 6.53 1.77 -19.64
CA MET A 312 5.19 2.33 -19.67
C MET A 312 4.68 2.60 -18.25
N SER A 313 3.97 3.72 -18.08
CA SER A 313 3.23 4.02 -16.86
C SER A 313 1.84 3.36 -16.92
N ILE A 314 1.81 2.04 -16.72
CA ILE A 314 0.56 1.26 -16.62
C ILE A 314 0.60 0.32 -15.42
N GLU A 315 -0.57 0.03 -14.87
CA GLU A 315 -0.73 -0.92 -13.77
C GLU A 315 -1.27 -2.27 -14.26
N ARG A 316 -1.96 -2.30 -15.41
CA ARG A 316 -2.58 -3.53 -15.94
C ARG A 316 -2.45 -3.69 -17.46
N LEU A 317 -2.29 -4.95 -17.86
CA LEU A 317 -2.38 -5.43 -19.24
C LEU A 317 -3.69 -6.23 -19.40
N ARG A 318 -4.70 -5.63 -20.03
CA ARG A 318 -5.99 -6.25 -20.37
C ARG A 318 -5.85 -7.01 -21.69
N LEU A 319 -5.84 -8.34 -21.62
CA LEU A 319 -5.68 -9.21 -22.79
C LEU A 319 -7.05 -9.66 -23.31
N LEU A 320 -7.34 -9.31 -24.57
CA LEU A 320 -8.52 -9.79 -25.31
C LEU A 320 -8.16 -10.80 -26.40
N ALA A 321 -6.87 -11.07 -26.57
CA ALA A 321 -6.31 -12.08 -27.45
C ALA A 321 -5.21 -12.85 -26.71
N PRO A 322 -4.86 -14.07 -27.15
CA PRO A 322 -3.70 -14.78 -26.62
C PRO A 322 -2.42 -13.94 -26.71
N ALA A 323 -1.57 -14.04 -25.69
CA ALA A 323 -0.27 -13.36 -25.63
C ALA A 323 0.85 -14.38 -25.55
N SER A 324 2.01 -14.03 -26.11
CA SER A 324 3.23 -14.83 -26.03
C SER A 324 3.81 -14.83 -24.62
N ASP A 325 4.55 -15.88 -24.28
CA ASP A 325 5.26 -15.97 -23.01
C ASP A 325 6.27 -14.82 -22.82
N ALA A 326 6.82 -14.27 -23.90
CA ALA A 326 7.74 -13.14 -23.83
C ALA A 326 7.02 -11.89 -23.27
N LEU A 327 5.80 -11.63 -23.74
CA LEU A 327 4.99 -10.52 -23.24
C LEU A 327 4.53 -10.76 -21.80
N LEU A 328 4.12 -11.98 -21.46
CA LEU A 328 3.71 -12.33 -20.09
C LEU A 328 4.88 -12.20 -19.10
N ARG A 329 6.09 -12.62 -19.49
CA ARG A 329 7.31 -12.43 -18.68
C ARG A 329 7.64 -10.95 -18.50
N ALA A 330 7.60 -10.15 -19.58
CA ALA A 330 7.83 -8.72 -19.48
C ALA A 330 6.81 -8.03 -18.55
N ALA A 331 5.54 -8.44 -18.59
CA ALA A 331 4.53 -7.92 -17.68
C ALA A 331 4.83 -8.29 -16.21
N HIS A 332 5.25 -9.54 -15.96
CA HIS A 332 5.65 -9.98 -14.63
C HIS A 332 6.86 -9.19 -14.10
N ASP A 333 7.91 -9.06 -14.90
CA ASP A 333 9.15 -8.37 -14.52
C ASP A 333 8.91 -6.89 -14.24
N ALA A 334 7.97 -6.26 -14.95
CA ALA A 334 7.53 -4.89 -14.75
C ALA A 334 6.50 -4.71 -13.62
N GLY A 335 6.04 -5.79 -12.98
CA GLY A 335 4.99 -5.72 -11.95
C GLY A 335 3.60 -5.35 -12.47
N ILE A 336 3.33 -5.56 -13.75
CA ILE A 336 2.06 -5.23 -14.41
C ILE A 336 1.12 -6.42 -14.32
N ALA A 337 -0.08 -6.21 -13.77
CA ALA A 337 -1.05 -7.29 -13.63
C ALA A 337 -1.71 -7.62 -14.98
N VAL A 338 -1.65 -8.90 -15.36
CA VAL A 338 -2.30 -9.39 -16.58
C VAL A 338 -3.76 -9.77 -16.27
N VAL A 339 -4.69 -9.23 -17.06
CA VAL A 339 -6.13 -9.47 -16.91
C VAL A 339 -6.67 -10.17 -18.15
N THR A 340 -6.95 -11.46 -18.01
CA THR A 340 -7.48 -12.34 -19.07
C THR A 340 -8.98 -12.61 -18.95
N ALA A 341 -9.66 -11.94 -18.02
CA ALA A 341 -11.11 -12.12 -17.83
C ALA A 341 -11.87 -11.81 -19.13
N PRO A 342 -12.97 -12.48 -19.44
CA PRO A 342 -13.83 -12.07 -20.54
C PRO A 342 -14.34 -10.63 -20.35
N VAL A 343 -14.66 -9.94 -21.45
CA VAL A 343 -15.38 -8.65 -21.36
C VAL A 343 -16.79 -8.93 -20.86
N THR A 344 -17.27 -8.07 -19.95
CA THR A 344 -18.63 -8.12 -19.42
C THR A 344 -19.29 -6.76 -19.53
N ASP A 345 -20.59 -6.75 -19.77
CA ASP A 345 -21.45 -5.55 -19.75
C ASP A 345 -22.03 -5.27 -18.35
N GLU A 346 -21.59 -6.00 -17.33
CA GLU A 346 -21.99 -5.80 -15.93
C GLU A 346 -20.94 -4.98 -15.16
N GLY A 347 -21.36 -3.88 -14.55
CA GLY A 347 -20.46 -2.93 -13.90
C GLY A 347 -19.75 -3.50 -12.67
N GLU A 348 -20.42 -4.35 -11.90
CA GLU A 348 -19.84 -5.00 -10.71
C GLU A 348 -18.67 -5.94 -11.04
N THR A 349 -18.58 -6.42 -12.29
CA THR A 349 -17.51 -7.32 -12.75
C THR A 349 -16.48 -6.61 -13.61
N GLU A 350 -16.88 -5.70 -14.51
CA GLU A 350 -15.94 -5.03 -15.42
C GLU A 350 -15.19 -3.88 -14.75
N LEU A 351 -15.87 -2.99 -14.00
CA LEU A 351 -15.25 -1.79 -13.43
C LEU A 351 -14.08 -2.09 -12.47
N PRO A 352 -14.08 -3.17 -11.66
CA PRO A 352 -12.91 -3.55 -10.87
C PRO A 352 -11.62 -3.72 -11.69
N HIS A 353 -11.69 -4.01 -13.00
CA HIS A 353 -10.53 -4.08 -13.88
C HIS A 353 -9.88 -2.72 -14.19
N TRP A 354 -10.54 -1.62 -13.82
CA TRP A 354 -10.11 -0.24 -14.04
C TRP A 354 -9.83 0.52 -12.74
N LEU A 355 -10.05 -0.12 -11.60
CA LEU A 355 -9.97 0.52 -10.29
C LEU A 355 -9.00 -0.21 -9.36
N LYS A 356 -8.42 0.54 -8.41
CA LYS A 356 -7.68 0.03 -7.26
C LYS A 356 -8.43 0.31 -5.96
N GLU A 357 -8.63 -0.71 -5.14
CA GLU A 357 -9.28 -0.57 -3.84
C GLU A 357 -8.35 0.14 -2.85
N GLN A 358 -8.91 1.02 -2.01
CA GLN A 358 -8.21 1.67 -0.92
C GLN A 358 -9.02 1.62 0.36
N SER A 359 -8.38 1.17 1.44
CA SER A 359 -8.93 1.24 2.79
C SER A 359 -8.33 2.44 3.50
N VAL A 360 -9.15 3.32 4.05
CA VAL A 360 -8.73 4.51 4.80
C VAL A 360 -9.33 4.43 6.21
N SER A 361 -8.47 4.44 7.23
CA SER A 361 -8.90 4.36 8.63
C SER A 361 -8.45 5.59 9.42
N ILE A 362 -9.40 6.30 10.02
CA ILE A 362 -9.18 7.61 10.63
C ILE A 362 -9.69 7.60 12.07
N THR A 363 -8.84 7.92 13.03
CA THR A 363 -9.26 8.15 14.42
C THR A 363 -10.20 9.35 14.50
N ARG A 364 -11.40 9.18 15.07
CA ARG A 364 -12.44 10.23 15.20
C ARG A 364 -12.52 10.84 16.59
N HIS A 365 -11.51 10.67 17.43
CA HIS A 365 -11.52 11.22 18.78
C HIS A 365 -10.19 11.83 19.19
N ARG A 366 -10.25 12.79 20.10
CA ARG A 366 -9.11 13.30 20.86
C ARG A 366 -9.24 12.84 22.30
N HIS A 367 -8.41 11.87 22.70
CA HIS A 367 -8.45 11.26 24.03
C HIS A 367 -9.86 10.82 24.49
N GLY A 368 -10.64 10.23 23.58
CA GLY A 368 -12.00 9.74 23.85
C GLY A 368 -13.12 10.75 23.60
N ARG A 369 -12.82 12.05 23.45
CA ARG A 369 -13.80 13.04 22.99
C ARG A 369 -13.94 12.96 21.47
N LEU A 370 -15.14 12.67 20.98
CA LEU A 370 -15.40 12.61 19.54
C LEU A 370 -15.15 13.97 18.87
N LEU A 371 -14.57 13.92 17.68
CA LEU A 371 -14.40 15.05 16.77
C LEU A 371 -15.66 15.11 15.91
N ASP A 372 -16.45 16.17 16.10
CA ASP A 372 -17.74 16.35 15.41
C ASP A 372 -17.57 16.41 13.88
#